data_AF-A0AA39VAM8-F1
#
_entry.id   AF-A0AA39VAM8-F1
#
_cell.length_a   1.000
_cell.length_b   1.000
_cell.length_c   1.000
_cell.angle_alpha   90.00
_cell.angle_beta   90.00
_cell.angle_gamma   90.00
#
_symmetry.space_group_name_H-M   'P 1'
#
loop_
_entity.id
_entity.type
_entity.pdbx_description
1 polymer ?
#
loop_
_entity_poly.entity_id
_entity_poly.type
_entity_poly.pdbx_seq_one_letter_code
_entity_poly.pdbx_strand_id
1 'polypeptide(L)'
;MIEPLPTTSSQAKHAVMAINYFTWWVEAKSLAQITEANTTSFVMENIVYRFGTPMAIIIDLELPKVLWAYRTTKRTATGETPYSLAFKIEAVSPIEHRLTSFNVQHFELEDSETKLRASLGLLEEKQHRAAERVAAYQSKIARCFNRNVKT
;
A
#
# COMPACT_ATOMS: atom_id res chain seq x y z
N MET A 1 -11.91 20.28 -30.66
CA MET A 1 -12.91 20.19 -29.57
C MET A 1 -13.08 18.71 -29.27
N ILE A 2 -12.68 18.28 -28.08
CA ILE A 2 -12.83 16.89 -27.61
C ILE A 2 -14.17 16.84 -26.87
N GLU A 3 -15.09 16.00 -27.33
CA GLU A 3 -16.38 15.82 -26.68
C GLU A 3 -16.18 15.13 -25.32
N PRO A 4 -16.92 15.55 -24.27
CA PRO A 4 -16.88 14.86 -22.99
C PRO A 4 -17.51 13.46 -23.14
N LEU A 5 -16.80 12.45 -22.64
CA LEU A 5 -17.27 11.06 -22.60
C LEU A 5 -18.63 10.97 -21.88
N PRO A 6 -19.53 10.06 -22.30
CA PRO A 6 -20.83 9.91 -21.68
C PRO A 6 -20.67 9.47 -20.22
N THR A 7 -21.12 10.32 -19.31
CA THR A 7 -21.20 10.03 -17.87
C THR A 7 -22.25 8.95 -17.66
N THR A 8 -21.82 7.69 -17.69
CA THR A 8 -22.72 6.56 -17.42
C THR A 8 -22.98 6.52 -15.92
N SER A 9 -24.26 6.46 -15.54
CA SER A 9 -24.72 6.09 -14.20
C SER A 9 -24.37 4.62 -13.93
N SER A 10 -23.08 4.31 -13.85
CA SER A 10 -22.57 2.98 -13.60
C SER A 10 -21.95 2.96 -12.22
N GLN A 11 -22.54 2.19 -11.30
CA GLN A 11 -22.00 1.95 -9.95
C GLN A 11 -20.66 1.16 -9.97
N ALA A 12 -19.98 1.06 -11.12
CA ALA A 12 -18.70 0.39 -11.26
C ALA A 12 -17.57 1.20 -10.61
N LYS A 13 -17.10 0.75 -9.45
CA LYS A 13 -16.02 1.39 -8.67
C LYS A 13 -14.63 0.84 -8.98
N HIS A 14 -14.55 -0.31 -9.65
CA HIS A 14 -13.32 -1.05 -9.87
C HIS A 14 -13.19 -1.42 -11.35
N ALA A 15 -11.96 -1.69 -11.78
CA ALA A 15 -11.65 -2.23 -13.09
C ALA A 15 -10.79 -3.48 -12.94
N VAL A 16 -11.07 -4.49 -13.75
CA VAL A 16 -10.19 -5.65 -13.93
C VAL A 16 -9.63 -5.56 -15.34
N MET A 17 -8.32 -5.72 -15.46
CA MET A 17 -7.58 -5.64 -16.71
C MET A 17 -6.71 -6.89 -16.85
N ALA A 18 -6.71 -7.47 -18.04
CA ALA A 18 -5.78 -8.51 -18.44
C ALA A 18 -4.97 -8.04 -19.64
N ILE A 19 -3.66 -8.27 -19.58
CA ILE A 19 -2.74 -7.95 -20.66
C ILE A 19 -2.16 -9.27 -21.17
N ASN A 20 -2.30 -9.52 -22.46
CA ASN A 20 -1.55 -10.58 -23.12
C ASN A 20 -0.12 -10.07 -23.36
N TYR A 21 0.83 -10.58 -22.58
CA TYR A 21 2.23 -10.15 -22.65
C TYR A 21 2.91 -10.40 -24.00
N PHE A 22 2.45 -11.37 -24.79
CA PHE A 22 3.07 -11.67 -26.09
C PHE A 22 2.64 -10.67 -27.16
N THR A 23 1.34 -10.34 -27.20
CA THR A 23 0.76 -9.48 -28.23
C THR A 23 0.55 -8.04 -27.77
N TRP A 24 0.79 -7.76 -26.49
CA TRP A 24 0.45 -6.49 -25.83
C TRP A 24 -1.04 -6.14 -25.94
N TRP A 25 -1.90 -7.13 -26.21
CA TRP A 25 -3.35 -6.94 -26.27
C TRP A 25 -3.93 -6.75 -24.87
N VAL A 26 -4.89 -5.84 -24.72
CA VAL A 26 -5.49 -5.49 -23.43
C VAL A 26 -7.00 -5.73 -23.46
N GLU A 27 -7.49 -6.48 -22.48
CA GLU A 27 -8.92 -6.63 -22.18
C GLU A 27 -9.21 -5.98 -20.83
N ALA A 28 -10.25 -5.16 -20.74
CA ALA A 28 -10.63 -4.48 -19.51
C ALA A 28 -12.15 -4.50 -19.31
N LYS A 29 -12.59 -4.72 -18.07
CA LYS A 29 -14.01 -4.70 -17.69
C LYS A 29 -14.18 -3.90 -16.40
N SER A 30 -15.14 -2.99 -16.40
CA SER A 30 -15.52 -2.26 -15.20
C SER A 30 -16.46 -3.11 -14.34
N LEU A 31 -16.25 -3.10 -13.02
CA LEU A 31 -16.97 -3.92 -12.05
C LEU A 31 -17.43 -3.06 -10.87
N ALA A 32 -18.64 -3.32 -10.37
CA ALA A 32 -19.12 -2.73 -9.12
C ALA A 32 -18.29 -3.20 -7.92
N GLN A 33 -17.98 -4.49 -7.86
CA GLN A 33 -17.18 -5.12 -6.81
C GLN A 33 -16.23 -6.17 -7.39
N ILE A 34 -15.02 -6.24 -6.84
CA ILE A 34 -14.03 -7.28 -7.14
C ILE A 34 -14.40 -8.52 -6.32
N THR A 35 -15.22 -9.39 -6.89
CA THR A 35 -15.58 -10.69 -6.32
C THR A 35 -14.97 -11.79 -7.17
N GLU A 36 -14.82 -12.99 -6.59
CA GLU A 36 -14.33 -14.16 -7.31
C GLU A 36 -15.22 -14.46 -8.53
N ALA A 37 -16.54 -14.48 -8.34
CA ALA A 37 -17.49 -14.72 -9.42
C ALA A 37 -17.30 -13.74 -10.60
N ASN A 38 -17.20 -12.44 -10.33
CA ASN A 38 -17.02 -11.43 -11.38
C ASN A 38 -15.67 -11.57 -12.09
N THR A 39 -14.62 -11.90 -11.35
CA THR A 39 -13.27 -12.07 -11.90
C THR A 39 -13.17 -13.34 -12.75
N THR A 40 -13.79 -14.43 -12.30
CA THR A 40 -13.89 -15.69 -13.05
C THR A 40 -14.70 -15.51 -14.33
N SER A 41 -15.85 -14.83 -14.27
CA SER A 41 -16.62 -14.48 -15.48
C SER A 41 -15.78 -13.67 -16.46
N PHE A 42 -15.02 -12.68 -15.98
CA PHE A 42 -14.12 -11.92 -16.85
C PHE A 42 -13.09 -12.81 -17.55
N VAL A 43 -12.39 -13.68 -16.81
CA VAL A 43 -11.38 -14.59 -17.37
C VAL A 43 -12.01 -15.56 -18.37
N MET A 44 -13.15 -16.17 -18.04
CA MET A 44 -13.81 -17.12 -18.94
C MET A 44 -14.29 -16.45 -20.22
N GLU A 45 -15.04 -15.36 -20.10
CA GLU A 45 -15.67 -14.67 -21.24
C GLU A 45 -14.65 -13.98 -22.15
N ASN A 46 -13.66 -13.29 -21.55
CA ASN A 46 -12.78 -12.38 -22.30
C ASN A 46 -11.42 -12.98 -22.62
N ILE A 47 -11.02 -14.05 -21.92
CA ILE A 47 -9.73 -14.71 -22.15
C ILE A 47 -9.96 -16.11 -22.74
N VAL A 48 -10.59 -17.01 -21.99
CA VAL A 48 -10.66 -18.43 -22.37
C VAL A 48 -11.54 -18.67 -23.58
N TYR A 49 -12.77 -18.16 -23.60
CA TYR A 49 -13.69 -18.39 -24.72
C TYR A 49 -13.27 -17.67 -26.01
N ARG A 50 -12.49 -16.60 -25.91
CA ARG A 50 -12.05 -15.82 -27.08
C ARG A 50 -10.69 -16.24 -27.63
N PHE A 51 -9.73 -16.53 -26.76
CA PHE A 51 -8.34 -16.79 -27.13
C PHE A 51 -7.89 -18.23 -26.83
N GLY A 52 -8.76 -19.04 -26.21
CA GLY A 52 -8.42 -20.38 -25.73
C GLY A 52 -7.77 -20.36 -24.35
N THR A 53 -7.42 -21.54 -23.85
CA THR A 53 -6.81 -21.69 -22.53
C THR A 53 -5.40 -21.10 -22.53
N PRO A 54 -5.13 -20.06 -21.72
CA PRO A 54 -3.79 -19.48 -21.62
C PRO A 54 -2.82 -20.48 -20.98
N MET A 55 -1.57 -20.44 -21.40
CA MET A 55 -0.50 -21.27 -20.83
C MET A 55 -0.24 -20.92 -19.35
N ALA A 56 -0.37 -19.65 -19.00
CA ALA A 56 -0.27 -19.14 -17.63
C ALA A 56 -1.07 -17.85 -17.49
N ILE A 57 -1.70 -17.66 -16.32
CA ILE A 57 -2.29 -16.39 -15.90
C ILE A 57 -1.45 -15.89 -14.73
N ILE A 58 -0.84 -14.71 -14.88
CA ILE A 58 -0.03 -14.07 -13.84
C ILE A 58 -0.80 -12.89 -13.31
N ILE A 59 -1.09 -12.90 -12.01
CA ILE A 59 -1.70 -11.77 -11.32
C ILE A 59 -0.57 -10.85 -10.85
N ASP A 60 -0.57 -9.61 -11.31
CA ASP A 60 0.42 -8.63 -10.89
C ASP A 60 0.22 -8.25 -9.42
N LEU A 61 1.06 -8.85 -8.56
CA LEU A 61 1.14 -8.59 -7.13
C LEU A 61 2.22 -7.55 -6.80
N GLU A 62 2.93 -7.02 -7.80
CA GLU A 62 4.10 -6.18 -7.57
C GLU A 62 3.71 -4.83 -6.96
N LEU A 63 2.58 -4.25 -7.36
CA LEU A 63 2.13 -2.99 -6.76
C LEU A 63 1.86 -3.14 -5.24
N PRO A 64 1.09 -4.14 -4.75
CA PRO A 64 0.99 -4.43 -3.32
C PRO A 64 2.32 -4.70 -2.62
N LYS A 65 3.22 -5.50 -3.22
CA LYS A 65 4.52 -5.85 -2.62
C LYS A 65 5.44 -4.63 -2.51
N VAL A 66 5.55 -3.83 -3.56
CA VAL A 66 6.36 -2.61 -3.59
C VAL A 66 5.82 -1.60 -2.60
N LEU A 67 4.49 -1.43 -2.55
CA LEU A 67 3.86 -0.54 -1.59
C LEU A 67 4.08 -1.02 -0.15
N TRP A 68 4.05 -2.32 0.09
CA TRP A 68 4.37 -2.92 1.39
C TRP A 68 5.83 -2.64 1.77
N ALA A 69 6.78 -2.98 0.91
CA ALA A 69 8.21 -2.71 1.13
C ALA A 69 8.45 -1.21 1.38
N TYR A 70 7.78 -0.33 0.62
CA TYR A 70 7.86 1.11 0.81
C TYR A 70 7.41 1.55 2.21
N ARG A 71 6.30 0.97 2.71
CA ARG A 71 5.68 1.28 4.00
C ARG A 71 6.48 0.75 5.19
N THR A 72 7.15 -0.39 5.04
CA THR A 72 7.84 -1.10 6.12
C THR A 72 9.36 -0.92 6.13
N THR A 73 9.95 -0.32 5.09
CA THR A 73 11.38 -0.01 5.07
C THR A 73 11.66 1.32 5.77
N LYS A 74 12.66 1.34 6.66
CA LYS A 74 13.12 2.56 7.34
C LYS A 74 13.67 3.56 6.34
N ARG A 75 13.25 4.82 6.44
CA ARG A 75 13.77 5.90 5.61
C ARG A 75 15.05 6.43 6.20
N THR A 76 16.06 6.69 5.37
CA THR A 76 17.32 7.32 5.79
C THR A 76 17.12 8.70 6.40
N ALA A 77 16.11 9.46 5.95
CA ALA A 77 15.81 10.81 6.43
C ALA A 77 15.25 10.86 7.86
N THR A 78 14.31 9.96 8.20
CA THR A 78 13.65 9.93 9.52
C THR A 78 14.24 8.86 10.45
N GLY A 79 14.88 7.83 9.90
CA GLY A 79 15.29 6.62 10.62
C GLY A 79 14.12 5.68 10.93
N GLU A 80 12.91 6.05 10.53
CA GLU A 80 11.65 5.38 10.86
C GLU A 80 10.92 4.95 9.58
N THR A 81 10.02 3.99 9.69
CA THR A 81 9.21 3.49 8.57
C THR A 81 8.02 4.43 8.32
N PRO A 82 7.57 4.64 7.08
CA PRO A 82 6.35 5.40 6.82
C PRO A 82 5.12 4.85 7.56
N TYR A 83 5.03 3.52 7.74
CA TYR A 83 3.95 2.88 8.48
C TYR A 83 3.98 3.23 9.98
N SER A 84 5.15 3.14 10.62
CA SER A 84 5.28 3.48 12.05
C SER A 84 4.98 4.95 12.35
N LEU A 85 5.29 5.84 11.42
CA LEU A 85 4.93 7.26 11.53
C LEU A 85 3.43 7.51 11.39
N ALA A 86 2.74 6.80 10.49
CA ALA A 86 1.32 6.99 10.23
C ALA A 86 0.41 6.31 11.26
N PHE A 87 0.73 5.07 11.63
CA PHE A 87 -0.14 4.21 12.44
C PHE A 87 0.34 4.03 13.88
N LYS A 88 1.49 4.61 14.25
CA LYS A 88 2.00 4.57 15.63
C LYS A 88 2.31 3.15 16.14
N ILE A 89 2.45 2.18 15.24
CA ILE A 89 2.80 0.78 15.53
C ILE A 89 3.83 0.30 14.51
N GLU A 90 4.71 -0.63 14.91
CA GLU A 90 5.64 -1.25 13.97
C GLU A 90 4.88 -2.15 13.00
N ALA A 91 5.26 -2.12 11.73
CA ALA A 91 4.58 -2.89 10.70
C ALA A 91 4.90 -4.38 10.85
N VAL A 92 3.91 -5.16 11.28
CA VAL A 92 4.00 -6.62 11.37
C VAL A 92 3.62 -7.23 10.03
N SER A 93 4.39 -8.20 9.55
CA SER A 93 4.08 -8.88 8.29
C SER A 93 2.72 -9.59 8.37
N PRO A 94 1.89 -9.60 7.32
CA PRO A 94 0.58 -10.27 7.36
C PRO A 94 0.66 -11.75 7.77
N ILE A 95 1.78 -12.44 7.50
CA ILE A 95 2.01 -13.82 7.94
C ILE A 95 2.20 -13.93 9.46
N GLU A 96 2.87 -12.95 10.07
CA GLU A 96 3.05 -12.86 11.52
C GLU A 96 1.77 -12.40 12.22
N HIS A 97 0.90 -11.63 11.55
CA HIS A 97 -0.41 -11.28 12.10
C HIS A 97 -1.28 -12.53 12.35
N ARG A 98 -1.22 -13.51 11.42
CA ARG A 98 -1.92 -14.80 11.58
C ARG A 98 -1.34 -15.67 12.70
N LEU A 99 -0.03 -15.54 12.97
CA LEU A 99 0.66 -16.29 14.03
C LEU A 99 0.48 -15.62 15.41
N THR A 100 0.49 -14.28 15.45
CA THR A 100 0.26 -13.51 16.68
C THR A 100 -1.19 -13.56 17.13
N SER A 101 -2.17 -13.54 16.21
CA SER A 101 -3.59 -13.71 16.56
C SER A 101 -3.90 -15.06 17.24
N PHE A 102 -3.11 -16.09 16.93
CA PHE A 102 -3.24 -17.42 17.55
C PHE A 102 -2.67 -17.43 18.99
N ASN A 103 -1.58 -16.70 19.25
CA ASN A 103 -0.92 -16.64 20.56
C ASN A 103 -1.62 -15.71 21.57
N VAL A 104 -2.46 -14.77 21.12
CA VAL A 104 -3.19 -13.82 21.98
C VAL A 104 -4.29 -14.48 22.80
N GLN A 105 -4.68 -15.73 22.50
CA GLN A 105 -5.66 -16.46 23.30
C GLN A 105 -5.14 -16.91 24.68
N HIS A 106 -3.84 -16.72 25.01
CA HIS A 106 -3.24 -17.33 26.20
C HIS A 106 -2.43 -16.39 27.11
N PHE A 107 -2.51 -15.06 26.96
CA PHE A 107 -1.66 -14.14 27.72
C PHE A 107 -2.43 -13.26 28.72
N GLU A 108 -2.02 -13.32 29.98
CA GLU A 108 -2.55 -12.53 31.11
C GLU A 108 -2.46 -11.02 30.86
N LEU A 109 -3.54 -10.31 31.21
CA LEU A 109 -3.80 -8.91 30.87
C LEU A 109 -2.91 -7.89 31.62
N GLU A 110 -2.36 -8.22 32.80
CA GLU A 110 -1.71 -7.23 33.67
C GLU A 110 -0.26 -6.85 33.26
N ASP A 111 0.51 -7.78 32.68
CA ASP A 111 1.88 -7.50 32.18
C ASP A 111 1.86 -6.78 30.81
N SER A 112 0.70 -6.76 30.15
CA SER A 112 0.52 -6.12 28.85
C SER A 112 0.45 -4.59 28.96
N GLU A 113 -0.18 -4.05 30.01
CA GLU A 113 -0.46 -2.62 30.14
C GLU A 113 0.81 -1.82 30.42
N THR A 114 1.71 -2.35 31.25
CA THR A 114 3.03 -1.77 31.55
C THR A 114 3.94 -1.79 30.33
N LYS A 115 3.94 -2.89 29.57
CA LYS A 115 4.63 -3.00 28.27
C LYS A 115 4.05 -2.06 27.21
N LEU A 116 2.73 -1.90 27.17
CA LEU A 116 2.03 -0.94 26.31
C LEU A 116 2.46 0.50 26.66
N ARG A 117 2.47 0.86 27.95
CA ARG A 117 2.91 2.20 28.42
C ARG A 117 4.38 2.47 28.11
N ALA A 118 5.26 1.50 28.33
CA ALA A 118 6.68 1.63 27.98
C ALA A 118 6.91 1.77 26.46
N SER A 119 6.13 1.03 25.66
CA SER A 119 6.17 1.13 24.20
C SER A 119 5.63 2.46 23.68
N LEU A 120 4.58 2.99 24.32
CA LEU A 120 4.02 4.31 24.05
C LEU A 120 5.03 5.43 24.34
N GLY A 121 5.72 5.39 25.49
CA GLY A 121 6.75 6.39 25.83
C GLY A 121 7.94 6.38 24.86
N LEU A 122 8.40 5.19 24.47
CA LEU A 122 9.46 5.05 23.46
C LEU A 122 9.04 5.59 22.08
N LEU A 123 7.76 5.44 21.73
CA LEU A 123 7.21 5.92 20.48
C LEU A 123 7.13 7.44 20.43
N GLU A 124 6.67 8.09 21.50
CA GLU A 124 6.63 9.56 21.60
C GLU A 124 8.04 10.15 21.44
N GLU A 125 9.03 9.54 22.06
CA GLU A 125 10.43 9.94 21.94
C GLU A 125 10.97 9.76 20.50
N LYS A 126 10.57 8.68 19.81
CA LYS A 126 10.88 8.48 18.39
C LYS A 126 10.21 9.53 17.50
N GLN A 127 8.95 9.87 17.76
CA GLN A 127 8.25 10.92 17.02
C GLN A 127 8.91 12.28 17.19
N HIS A 128 9.30 12.62 18.43
CA HIS A 128 10.02 13.86 18.72
C HIS A 128 11.33 13.95 17.92
N ARG A 129 12.18 12.91 17.98
CA ARG A 129 13.43 12.84 17.20
C ARG A 129 13.20 12.89 15.69
N ALA A 130 12.16 12.24 15.19
CA ALA A 130 11.83 12.28 13.77
C ALA A 130 11.40 13.68 13.33
N ALA A 131 10.59 14.37 14.13
CA ALA A 131 10.16 15.75 13.87
C ALA A 131 11.36 16.72 13.84
N GLU A 132 12.29 16.60 14.79
CA GLU A 132 13.54 17.36 14.81
C GLU A 132 14.37 17.15 13.53
N ARG A 133 14.50 15.89 13.08
CA ARG A 133 15.23 15.55 11.85
C ARG A 133 14.57 16.12 10.59
N VAL A 134 13.24 16.04 10.49
CA VAL A 134 12.50 16.61 9.36
C VAL A 134 12.65 18.13 9.34
N ALA A 135 12.51 18.79 10.48
CA ALA A 135 12.71 20.24 10.59
C ALA A 135 14.14 20.67 10.21
N ALA A 136 15.15 19.90 10.64
CA ALA A 136 16.55 20.14 10.28
C ALA A 136 16.80 19.95 8.78
N TYR A 137 16.20 18.93 8.16
CA TYR A 137 16.28 18.69 6.73
C TYR A 137 15.61 19.79 5.91
N GLN A 138 14.38 20.18 6.27
CA GLN A 138 13.66 21.30 5.65
C GLN A 138 14.45 22.61 5.78
N SER A 139 15.03 22.88 6.94
CA SER A 139 15.86 24.07 7.17
C SER A 139 17.11 24.10 6.29
N LYS A 140 17.75 22.95 6.03
CA LYS A 140 18.88 22.86 5.08
C LYS A 140 18.43 23.14 3.66
N ILE A 141 17.31 22.56 3.22
CA ILE A 141 16.77 22.77 1.87
C ILE A 141 16.38 24.24 1.66
N ALA A 142 15.64 24.84 2.60
CA ALA A 142 15.21 26.23 2.53
C ALA A 142 16.41 27.19 2.44
N ARG A 143 17.49 26.89 3.17
CA ARG A 143 18.73 27.68 3.13
C ARG A 143 19.46 27.54 1.80
N CYS A 144 19.51 26.34 1.21
CA CYS A 144 20.05 26.14 -0.13
C CYS A 144 19.24 26.89 -1.20
N PHE A 145 17.92 26.90 -1.07
CA PHE A 145 17.02 27.60 -2.00
C PHE A 145 17.16 29.13 -1.89
N ASN A 146 17.08 29.70 -0.68
CA ASN A 146 17.23 31.14 -0.47
C ASN A 146 18.63 31.67 -0.77
N ARG A 147 19.67 30.82 -0.77
CA ARG A 147 21.03 31.19 -1.18
C ARG A 147 21.14 31.48 -2.68
N ASN A 148 20.21 30.95 -3.49
CA ASN A 148 20.21 31.08 -4.94
C ASN A 148 19.19 32.12 -5.46
N VAL A 149 18.44 32.79 -4.58
CA VAL A 149 17.58 33.92 -4.91
C VAL A 149 18.35 35.20 -4.56
N LYS A 150 19.08 35.76 -5.53
CA LYS A 150 19.61 37.13 -5.43
C LYS A 150 18.50 38.10 -5.83
N THR A 151 18.17 39.03 -4.94
CA THR A 151 17.52 40.31 -5.26
C THR A 151 18.49 41.24 -5.97
#